data_AF-G9ME07-F1
#
_entry.id   AF-G9ME07-F1
#
_cell.length_a   1.000
_cell.length_b   1.000
_cell.length_c   1.000
_cell.angle_alpha   90.00
_cell.angle_beta   90.00
_cell.angle_gamma   90.00
#
_symmetry.space_group_name_H-M   'P 1'
#
loop_
_entity.id
_entity.type
_entity.pdbx_description
1 polymer ?
#
loop_
_entity_poly.entity_id
_entity_poly.type
_entity_poly.pdbx_seq_one_letter_code
_entity_poly.pdbx_strand_id
1 'polypeptide(L)'
;MRATDPYTKKVYDRLRKDGISPPSWPSQPGDPKSKGEMAKFREKYEEYRQKVRASLTKASLIDDPDKRKTLENAITFRGICEDMCSEYEKITRITELDVPQPEKDARTGFAKTSRMVKKLARSAAGQEAPLPMDVRSTAALRRTLDYLIDDLLRDDENLPSLHGFLWDRTRAIRRDFTFFSSPTADDLKTQAYVLENIARFHVTALHLLSQPGKAGEDFVEQQELEQLGKALLSLRDLYDDCNAQGITCENEAEFRAYYLLFHAHDSNTIEMLQRQWKPHFWRDSDDIRTAVSLVEALQNTADFHGPLKAAPFLAASNAFHSYFRIVEDPSVSYTMACFAECHFPQLRRSILRAVKRAMARPKDPTNDLTAASLNKFLRFDTIQEAIDFAKLHGIEFVPDKQAPMDPNQQCLVLNNKEPLRHPRLHHQFSQVLVENKRRNRPLPDVIHKTISEDSTTSFESGSGSFSMQDEGSLFVPDTKPGIPAEPQPPKTQTATTLPAFGQTLSGFGSNFAGTHQGRDLFPCQIQEHQQLSRTLSLLIPVH
;
A
#
# COMPACT_ATOMS: atom_id res chain seq x y z
N MET A 1 5.86 -28.02 14.78
CA MET A 1 6.75 -26.95 15.29
C MET A 1 6.31 -26.59 16.71
N ARG A 2 7.22 -26.58 17.69
CA ARG A 2 6.89 -26.24 19.08
C ARG A 2 6.45 -24.77 19.13
N ALA A 3 5.31 -24.49 19.75
CA ALA A 3 4.84 -23.14 20.01
C ALA A 3 5.91 -22.36 20.79
N THR A 4 6.66 -21.50 20.10
CA THR A 4 7.66 -20.61 20.68
C THR A 4 7.02 -19.47 21.47
N ASP A 5 5.75 -19.16 21.18
CA ASP A 5 5.01 -18.09 21.84
C ASP A 5 4.39 -18.51 23.20
N PRO A 6 4.61 -17.73 24.28
CA PRO A 6 4.07 -18.01 25.61
C PRO A 6 2.52 -18.06 25.70
N TYR A 7 1.81 -17.20 24.97
CA TYR A 7 0.34 -17.18 24.94
C TYR A 7 -0.20 -18.42 24.23
N THR A 8 0.38 -18.79 23.09
CA THR A 8 -0.01 -20.02 22.36
C THR A 8 0.14 -21.24 23.27
N LYS A 9 1.25 -21.33 24.01
CA LYS A 9 1.47 -22.40 24.99
C LYS A 9 0.42 -22.40 26.10
N LYS A 10 0.06 -21.23 26.66
CA LYS A 10 -0.98 -21.10 27.69
C LYS A 10 -2.34 -21.61 27.20
N VAL A 11 -2.73 -21.25 25.97
CA VAL A 11 -4.00 -21.70 25.36
C VAL A 11 -4.01 -23.22 25.24
N TYR A 12 -3.01 -23.83 24.60
CA TYR A 12 -2.99 -25.28 24.42
C TYR A 12 -2.83 -26.06 25.73
N ASP A 13 -2.04 -25.57 26.68
CA ASP A 13 -1.89 -26.21 28.00
C ASP A 13 -3.21 -26.15 28.78
N ARG A 14 -4.01 -25.09 28.64
CA ARG A 14 -5.35 -24.99 29.23
C ARG A 14 -6.31 -26.01 28.61
N LEU A 15 -6.36 -26.09 27.28
CA LEU A 15 -7.22 -27.05 26.58
C LEU A 15 -6.84 -28.49 26.92
N ARG A 16 -5.54 -28.80 27.01
CA ARG A 16 -5.05 -30.12 27.44
C ARG A 16 -5.47 -30.46 28.87
N LYS A 17 -5.39 -29.50 29.80
CA LYS A 17 -5.83 -29.69 31.19
C LYS A 17 -7.33 -29.96 31.30
N ASP A 18 -8.12 -29.35 30.43
CA ASP A 18 -9.58 -29.55 30.39
C ASP A 18 -10.00 -30.76 29.54
N GLY A 19 -9.04 -31.53 28.99
CA GLY A 19 -9.33 -32.72 28.17
C GLY A 19 -9.99 -32.40 26.81
N ILE A 20 -9.80 -31.18 26.31
CA ILE A 20 -10.42 -30.69 25.07
C ILE A 20 -9.44 -30.87 23.91
N SER A 21 -9.78 -31.74 22.96
CA SER A 21 -8.99 -32.02 21.76
C SER A 21 -9.84 -31.94 20.48
N PRO A 22 -9.28 -31.44 19.37
CA PRO A 22 -10.02 -31.33 18.12
C PRO A 22 -10.39 -32.72 17.56
N PRO A 23 -11.55 -32.86 16.89
CA PRO A 23 -11.91 -34.10 16.21
C PRO A 23 -11.02 -34.33 14.97
N SER A 24 -10.82 -35.59 14.59
CA SER A 24 -10.02 -35.97 13.43
C SER A 24 -10.72 -35.65 12.11
N TRP A 25 -9.98 -35.07 11.16
CA TRP A 25 -10.46 -34.80 9.81
C TRP A 25 -10.88 -36.08 9.07
N PRO A 26 -11.92 -36.02 8.22
CA PRO A 26 -12.20 -37.07 7.23
C PRO A 26 -11.05 -37.25 6.23
N SER A 27 -10.92 -38.43 5.64
CA SER A 27 -9.80 -38.77 4.74
C SER A 27 -9.79 -37.93 3.44
N GLN A 28 -10.96 -37.59 2.90
CA GLN A 28 -11.10 -36.84 1.64
C GLN A 28 -12.09 -35.68 1.79
N PRO A 29 -11.74 -34.62 2.55
CA PRO A 29 -12.70 -33.58 2.91
C PRO A 29 -13.22 -32.80 1.69
N GLY A 30 -12.43 -32.68 0.62
CA GLY A 30 -12.82 -31.97 -0.59
C GLY A 30 -13.63 -32.78 -1.61
N ASP A 31 -13.77 -34.10 -1.44
CA ASP A 31 -14.54 -34.94 -2.36
C ASP A 31 -16.05 -34.74 -2.14
N PRO A 32 -16.84 -34.41 -3.18
CA PRO A 32 -18.30 -34.32 -3.09
C PRO A 32 -18.99 -35.55 -2.48
N LYS A 33 -18.40 -36.75 -2.60
CA LYS A 33 -18.90 -37.98 -1.99
C LYS A 33 -18.82 -37.96 -0.47
N SER A 34 -17.85 -37.25 0.09
CA SER A 34 -17.67 -37.09 1.54
C SER A 34 -18.54 -35.99 2.15
N LYS A 35 -19.49 -35.40 1.40
CA LYS A 35 -20.37 -34.32 1.89
C LYS A 35 -21.11 -34.69 3.18
N GLY A 36 -21.64 -35.90 3.28
CA GLY A 36 -22.35 -36.37 4.47
C GLY A 36 -21.43 -36.54 5.70
N GLU A 37 -20.18 -36.95 5.47
CA GLU A 37 -19.16 -37.06 6.53
C GLU A 37 -18.69 -35.68 6.98
N MET A 38 -18.49 -34.76 6.04
CA MET A 38 -18.12 -33.37 6.32
C MET A 38 -19.21 -32.63 7.12
N ALA A 39 -20.49 -32.85 6.83
CA ALA A 39 -21.59 -32.27 7.61
C ALA A 39 -21.56 -32.75 9.07
N LYS A 40 -21.42 -34.07 9.30
CA LYS A 40 -21.25 -34.64 10.64
C LYS A 40 -19.98 -34.15 11.34
N PHE A 41 -18.91 -33.95 10.58
CA PHE A 41 -17.65 -33.41 11.11
C PHE A 41 -17.80 -31.95 11.53
N ARG A 42 -18.53 -31.14 10.75
CA ARG A 42 -18.85 -29.74 11.10
C ARG A 42 -19.62 -29.64 12.42
N GLU A 43 -20.64 -30.48 12.62
CA GLU A 43 -21.40 -30.53 13.87
C GLU A 43 -20.50 -30.87 15.08
N LYS A 44 -19.68 -31.92 14.96
CA LYS A 44 -18.71 -32.29 16.00
C LYS A 44 -17.69 -31.18 16.28
N TYR A 45 -17.26 -30.47 15.24
CA TYR A 45 -16.32 -29.37 15.39
C TYR A 45 -16.97 -28.15 16.05
N GLU A 46 -18.25 -27.89 15.80
CA GLU A 46 -19.02 -26.84 16.49
C GLU A 46 -19.13 -27.13 17.99
N GLU A 47 -19.46 -28.37 18.38
CA GLU A 47 -19.47 -28.80 19.78
C GLU A 47 -18.09 -28.66 20.44
N TYR A 48 -17.03 -29.01 19.72
CA TYR A 48 -15.66 -28.80 20.16
C TYR A 48 -15.36 -27.30 20.40
N ARG A 49 -15.77 -26.43 19.48
CA ARG A 49 -15.59 -24.97 19.61
C ARG A 49 -16.34 -24.38 20.78
N GLN A 50 -17.57 -24.83 21.05
CA GLN A 50 -18.33 -24.41 22.22
C GLN A 50 -17.59 -24.77 23.52
N LYS A 51 -17.02 -25.98 23.62
CA LYS A 51 -16.19 -26.41 24.74
C LYS A 51 -14.92 -25.57 24.87
N VAL A 52 -14.23 -25.30 23.75
CA VAL A 52 -13.03 -24.43 23.71
C VAL A 52 -13.38 -23.03 24.21
N ARG A 53 -14.45 -22.41 23.70
CA ARG A 53 -14.90 -21.07 24.11
C ARG A 53 -15.15 -21.04 25.62
N ALA A 54 -15.97 -21.97 26.14
CA ALA A 54 -16.27 -22.05 27.58
C ALA A 54 -15.01 -22.21 28.44
N SER A 55 -14.07 -23.05 28.02
CA SER A 55 -12.79 -23.26 28.71
C SER A 55 -11.92 -22.00 28.74
N LEU A 56 -11.77 -21.32 27.59
CA LEU A 56 -10.92 -20.13 27.46
C LEU A 56 -11.55 -18.90 28.13
N THR A 57 -12.87 -18.73 28.08
CA THR A 57 -13.58 -17.67 28.81
C THR A 57 -13.43 -17.87 30.31
N LYS A 58 -13.60 -19.11 30.80
CA LYS A 58 -13.39 -19.44 32.23
C LYS A 58 -11.95 -19.16 32.68
N ALA A 59 -10.97 -19.36 31.79
CA ALA A 59 -9.57 -19.08 32.04
C ALA A 59 -9.17 -17.60 31.83
N SER A 60 -10.11 -16.72 31.45
CA SER A 60 -9.84 -15.32 31.08
C SER A 60 -8.75 -15.17 30.01
N LEU A 61 -8.71 -16.08 29.04
CA LEU A 61 -7.83 -16.02 27.86
C LEU A 61 -8.52 -15.38 26.65
N ILE A 62 -9.84 -15.28 26.69
CA ILE A 62 -10.70 -14.53 25.77
C ILE A 62 -11.73 -13.76 26.58
N ASP A 63 -12.29 -12.70 25.98
CA ASP A 63 -13.36 -11.95 26.61
C ASP A 63 -14.67 -12.72 26.66
N ASP A 64 -15.44 -12.44 27.71
CA ASP A 64 -16.77 -12.98 27.93
C ASP A 64 -17.77 -12.06 27.21
N PRO A 65 -18.51 -12.55 26.19
CA PRO A 65 -19.40 -11.70 25.39
C PRO A 65 -20.49 -11.03 26.23
N ASP A 66 -20.87 -11.62 27.37
CA ASP A 66 -21.93 -11.11 28.24
C ASP A 66 -21.45 -10.08 29.26
N LYS A 67 -20.13 -9.87 29.39
CA LYS A 67 -19.54 -8.95 30.37
C LYS A 67 -18.77 -7.84 29.69
N ARG A 68 -19.27 -6.61 29.81
CA ARG A 68 -18.50 -5.41 29.43
C ARG A 68 -17.35 -5.21 30.42
N LYS A 69 -16.14 -5.00 29.89
CA LYS A 69 -14.95 -4.63 30.65
C LYS A 69 -14.46 -3.25 30.22
N THR A 70 -13.78 -2.57 31.13
CA THR A 70 -13.03 -1.34 30.83
C THR A 70 -11.76 -1.70 30.04
N LEU A 71 -11.26 -0.75 29.23
CA LEU A 71 -10.04 -0.94 28.43
C LEU A 71 -8.80 -1.27 29.28
N GLU A 72 -8.75 -0.76 30.51
CA GLU A 72 -7.71 -1.03 31.50
C GLU A 72 -7.62 -2.52 31.89
N ASN A 73 -8.74 -3.26 31.78
CA ASN A 73 -8.84 -4.67 32.10
C ASN A 73 -8.88 -5.55 30.84
N ALA A 74 -8.44 -5.03 29.70
CA ALA A 74 -8.41 -5.77 28.44
C ALA A 74 -7.45 -6.98 28.54
N ILE A 75 -7.94 -8.14 28.11
CA ILE A 75 -7.12 -9.35 28.03
C ILE A 75 -6.18 -9.23 26.83
N THR A 76 -4.92 -9.63 26.99
CA THR A 76 -4.01 -9.78 25.84
C THR A 76 -4.52 -10.87 24.92
N PHE A 77 -4.95 -10.49 23.71
CA PHE A 77 -5.36 -11.42 22.66
C PHE A 77 -4.33 -11.44 21.52
N ARG A 78 -4.08 -12.63 20.97
CA ARG A 78 -3.35 -12.82 19.71
C ARG A 78 -3.79 -14.08 18.99
N GLY A 79 -3.60 -14.10 17.67
CA GLY A 79 -3.86 -15.27 16.85
C GLY A 79 -2.85 -16.40 17.06
N ILE A 80 -3.32 -17.65 17.04
CA ILE A 80 -2.49 -18.85 17.20
C ILE A 80 -2.61 -19.83 16.02
N CYS A 81 -3.40 -19.49 14.99
CA CYS A 81 -3.51 -20.32 13.80
C CYS A 81 -2.21 -20.24 12.98
N GLU A 82 -1.56 -21.39 12.77
CA GLU A 82 -0.32 -21.50 11.99
C GLU A 82 -0.55 -21.79 10.49
N ASP A 83 -1.80 -22.08 10.11
CA ASP A 83 -2.22 -22.30 8.73
C ASP A 83 -2.65 -21.00 8.05
N MET A 84 -2.72 -21.01 6.71
CA MET A 84 -3.25 -19.86 5.93
C MET A 84 -4.74 -19.61 6.11
N CYS A 85 -5.48 -20.60 6.63
CA CYS A 85 -6.90 -20.55 6.94
C CYS A 85 -7.18 -21.38 8.19
N SER A 86 -8.04 -20.89 9.08
CA SER A 86 -8.41 -21.65 10.29
C SER A 86 -9.14 -22.93 9.92
N GLU A 87 -8.99 -23.97 10.75
CA GLU A 87 -9.64 -25.26 10.52
C GLU A 87 -11.16 -25.12 10.42
N TYR A 88 -11.76 -24.34 11.31
CA TYR A 88 -13.21 -24.14 11.31
C TYR A 88 -13.72 -23.51 10.01
N GLU A 89 -13.00 -22.51 9.50
CA GLU A 89 -13.38 -21.87 8.25
C GLU A 89 -13.21 -22.84 7.07
N LYS A 90 -12.13 -23.63 7.04
CA LYS A 90 -11.95 -24.69 6.03
C LYS A 90 -13.14 -25.65 6.04
N ILE A 91 -13.53 -26.15 7.21
CA ILE A 91 -14.66 -27.08 7.38
C ILE A 91 -15.95 -26.45 6.88
N THR A 92 -16.21 -25.22 7.28
CA THR A 92 -17.43 -24.49 6.93
C THR A 92 -17.53 -24.28 5.42
N ARG A 93 -16.48 -23.72 4.80
CA ARG A 93 -16.48 -23.43 3.35
C ARG A 93 -16.51 -24.69 2.49
N ILE A 94 -15.86 -25.78 2.92
CA ILE A 94 -15.96 -27.08 2.24
C ILE A 94 -17.39 -27.62 2.31
N THR A 95 -18.02 -27.56 3.49
CA THR A 95 -19.39 -28.07 3.70
C THR A 95 -20.43 -27.27 2.90
N GLU A 96 -20.23 -25.95 2.82
CA GLU A 96 -21.10 -25.00 2.13
C GLU A 96 -20.80 -24.89 0.63
N LEU A 97 -19.76 -25.58 0.14
CA LEU A 97 -19.27 -25.51 -1.25
C LEU A 97 -18.81 -24.10 -1.68
N ASP A 98 -18.43 -23.23 -0.74
CA ASP A 98 -17.89 -21.88 -0.94
C ASP A 98 -16.36 -21.89 -1.04
N VAL A 99 -15.82 -22.66 -1.99
CA VAL A 99 -14.37 -22.79 -2.22
C VAL A 99 -14.03 -22.24 -3.62
N PRO A 100 -13.32 -21.10 -3.72
CA PRO A 100 -12.92 -20.52 -5.00
C PRO A 100 -11.87 -21.38 -5.70
N GLN A 101 -11.73 -21.20 -7.02
CA GLN A 101 -10.84 -22.00 -7.86
C GLN A 101 -9.37 -22.06 -7.40
N PRO A 102 -8.74 -20.96 -6.91
CA PRO A 102 -7.35 -21.01 -6.45
C PRO A 102 -7.11 -21.96 -5.26
N GLU A 103 -8.17 -22.30 -4.52
CA GLU A 103 -8.11 -23.18 -3.36
C GLU A 103 -8.47 -24.65 -3.70
N LYS A 104 -8.73 -24.94 -4.98
CA LYS A 104 -9.05 -26.27 -5.48
C LYS A 104 -7.82 -26.95 -6.09
N ASP A 105 -7.87 -28.27 -6.16
CA ASP A 105 -6.94 -29.06 -6.94
C ASP A 105 -7.30 -28.94 -8.43
N ALA A 106 -6.32 -28.56 -9.26
CA ALA A 106 -6.56 -28.30 -10.68
C ALA A 106 -7.02 -29.55 -11.46
N ARG A 107 -6.67 -30.75 -10.98
CA ARG A 107 -7.01 -32.01 -11.66
C ARG A 107 -8.38 -32.53 -11.26
N THR A 108 -8.74 -32.44 -9.98
CA THR A 108 -10.01 -33.01 -9.49
C THR A 108 -11.11 -31.97 -9.31
N GLY A 109 -10.77 -30.68 -9.23
CA GLY A 109 -11.70 -29.60 -8.87
C GLY A 109 -12.12 -29.62 -7.39
N PHE A 110 -11.52 -30.50 -6.57
CA PHE A 110 -11.87 -30.67 -5.17
C PHE A 110 -11.16 -29.65 -4.29
N ALA A 111 -11.77 -29.28 -3.17
CA ALA A 111 -11.15 -28.38 -2.21
C ALA A 111 -9.84 -28.99 -1.67
N LYS A 112 -8.76 -28.21 -1.67
CA LYS A 112 -7.47 -28.62 -1.15
C LYS A 112 -7.14 -27.81 0.09
N THR A 113 -7.26 -28.43 1.27
CA THR A 113 -7.12 -27.77 2.58
C THR A 113 -5.80 -27.02 2.76
N SER A 114 -4.72 -27.48 2.13
CA SER A 114 -3.41 -26.83 2.15
C SER A 114 -3.31 -25.55 1.31
N ARG A 115 -4.27 -25.32 0.39
CA ARG A 115 -4.34 -24.11 -0.47
C ARG A 115 -5.37 -23.10 0.01
N MET A 116 -6.23 -23.47 0.96
CA MET A 116 -7.28 -22.59 1.46
C MET A 116 -6.68 -21.42 2.24
N VAL A 117 -7.10 -20.20 1.90
CA VAL A 117 -6.65 -18.97 2.55
C VAL A 117 -7.86 -18.29 3.20
N LYS A 118 -7.70 -17.80 4.43
CA LYS A 118 -8.77 -17.16 5.21
C LYS A 118 -9.46 -16.04 4.43
N LYS A 119 -10.77 -16.18 4.20
CA LYS A 119 -11.64 -15.20 3.54
C LYS A 119 -11.96 -14.04 4.49
N LEU A 120 -12.18 -12.84 3.96
CA LEU A 120 -12.60 -11.72 4.79
C LEU A 120 -14.01 -11.98 5.34
N ALA A 121 -14.12 -12.21 6.65
CA ALA A 121 -15.43 -12.29 7.29
C ALA A 121 -16.11 -10.91 7.28
N ARG A 122 -17.39 -10.87 6.87
CA ARG A 122 -18.20 -9.64 6.96
C ARG A 122 -18.54 -9.38 8.42
N SER A 123 -18.27 -8.17 8.91
CA SER A 123 -18.70 -7.75 10.23
C SER A 123 -20.23 -7.66 10.23
N ALA A 124 -20.90 -8.66 10.77
CA ALA A 124 -22.34 -8.65 11.01
C ALA A 124 -22.60 -8.37 12.49
N ALA A 125 -23.66 -7.61 12.79
CA ALA A 125 -24.10 -7.38 14.16
C ALA A 125 -24.38 -8.72 14.85
N GLY A 126 -23.83 -8.93 16.04
CA GLY A 126 -23.97 -10.18 16.80
C GLY A 126 -22.96 -11.28 16.46
N GLN A 127 -21.95 -11.02 15.62
CA GLN A 127 -20.84 -11.95 15.46
C GLN A 127 -20.09 -12.12 16.79
N GLU A 128 -19.98 -13.37 17.25
CA GLU A 128 -19.20 -13.69 18.46
C GLU A 128 -17.72 -13.33 18.25
N ALA A 129 -17.06 -12.90 19.33
CA ALA A 129 -15.62 -12.67 19.30
C ALA A 129 -14.87 -13.92 18.80
N PRO A 130 -13.86 -13.77 17.93
CA PRO A 130 -13.14 -14.90 17.36
C PRO A 130 -12.36 -15.64 18.44
N LEU A 131 -12.21 -16.96 18.29
CA LEU A 131 -11.27 -17.71 19.12
C LEU A 131 -9.83 -17.42 18.67
N PRO A 132 -8.82 -17.59 19.54
CA PRO A 132 -7.42 -17.41 19.14
C PRO A 132 -7.03 -18.27 17.93
N MET A 133 -7.61 -19.47 17.82
CA MET A 133 -7.37 -20.40 16.70
C MET A 133 -8.07 -20.01 15.39
N ASP A 134 -8.92 -18.98 15.41
CA ASP A 134 -9.54 -18.41 14.21
C ASP A 134 -8.70 -17.29 13.60
N VAL A 135 -7.75 -16.73 14.35
CA VAL A 135 -6.87 -15.64 13.92
C VAL A 135 -5.47 -16.21 13.67
N ARG A 136 -4.88 -15.87 12.52
CA ARG A 136 -3.53 -16.31 12.17
C ARG A 136 -2.48 -15.67 13.07
N SER A 137 -1.43 -16.41 13.39
CA SER A 137 -0.24 -15.83 14.02
C SER A 137 0.48 -14.90 13.04
N THR A 138 1.34 -14.02 13.55
CA THR A 138 2.14 -13.10 12.70
C THR A 138 3.01 -13.85 11.70
N ALA A 139 3.62 -14.95 12.12
CA ALA A 139 4.39 -15.83 11.23
C ALA A 139 3.51 -16.46 10.12
N ALA A 140 2.30 -16.90 10.45
CA ALA A 140 1.36 -17.43 9.46
C ALA A 140 0.84 -16.34 8.52
N LEU A 141 0.61 -15.11 8.99
CA LEU A 141 0.21 -13.97 8.16
C LEU A 141 1.27 -13.66 7.10
N ARG A 142 2.54 -13.61 7.49
CA ARG A 142 3.66 -13.45 6.56
C ARG A 142 3.72 -14.58 5.52
N ARG A 143 3.76 -15.85 5.97
CA ARG A 143 3.77 -17.01 5.06
C ARG A 143 2.57 -17.02 4.11
N THR A 144 1.41 -16.57 4.59
CA THR A 144 0.22 -16.49 3.75
C THR A 144 0.43 -15.44 2.65
N LEU A 145 0.90 -14.24 2.99
CA LEU A 145 1.17 -13.22 1.99
C LEU A 145 2.21 -13.69 0.98
N ASP A 146 3.32 -14.26 1.45
CA ASP A 146 4.39 -14.78 0.58
C ASP A 146 3.82 -15.84 -0.38
N TYR A 147 2.98 -16.79 0.08
CA TYR A 147 2.28 -17.73 -0.81
C TYR A 147 1.36 -17.05 -1.84
N LEU A 148 0.61 -16.02 -1.43
CA LEU A 148 -0.27 -15.28 -2.34
C LEU A 148 0.51 -14.59 -3.47
N ILE A 149 1.69 -14.05 -3.15
CA ILE A 149 2.52 -13.31 -4.11
C ILE A 149 3.43 -14.25 -4.91
N ASP A 150 4.20 -15.10 -4.24
CA ASP A 150 5.31 -15.86 -4.83
C ASP A 150 4.88 -17.14 -5.56
N ASP A 151 3.75 -17.73 -5.14
CA ASP A 151 3.25 -18.99 -5.69
C ASP A 151 2.01 -18.80 -6.56
N LEU A 152 1.04 -18.00 -6.09
CA LEU A 152 -0.23 -17.79 -6.79
C LEU A 152 -0.13 -16.71 -7.88
N LEU A 153 0.34 -15.51 -7.51
CA LEU A 153 0.38 -14.37 -8.43
C LEU A 153 1.53 -14.43 -9.44
N ARG A 154 2.61 -15.18 -9.15
CA ARG A 154 3.88 -15.31 -9.89
C ARG A 154 3.92 -14.77 -11.33
N ASP A 155 2.99 -15.20 -12.18
CA ASP A 155 2.88 -14.79 -13.58
C ASP A 155 1.86 -13.65 -13.77
N ASP A 156 2.23 -12.62 -14.52
CA ASP A 156 1.39 -11.44 -14.83
C ASP A 156 0.00 -11.79 -15.35
N GLU A 157 -0.09 -12.81 -16.20
CA GLU A 157 -1.36 -13.26 -16.80
C GLU A 157 -2.33 -13.82 -15.76
N ASN A 158 -1.86 -14.17 -14.56
CA ASN A 158 -2.73 -14.60 -13.47
C ASN A 158 -3.44 -13.41 -12.81
N LEU A 159 -2.86 -12.21 -12.85
CA LEU A 159 -3.35 -11.04 -12.11
C LEU A 159 -4.83 -10.74 -12.40
N PRO A 160 -5.33 -10.64 -13.64
CA PRO A 160 -6.74 -10.33 -13.90
C PRO A 160 -7.72 -11.32 -13.28
N SER A 161 -7.37 -12.62 -13.29
CA SER A 161 -8.23 -13.68 -12.75
C SER A 161 -8.12 -13.86 -11.23
N LEU A 162 -6.94 -13.58 -10.66
CA LEU A 162 -6.67 -13.74 -9.23
C LEU A 162 -6.92 -12.47 -8.44
N HIS A 163 -7.02 -11.29 -9.07
CA HIS A 163 -7.11 -10.00 -8.39
C HIS A 163 -8.22 -9.99 -7.33
N GLY A 164 -9.46 -10.35 -7.69
CA GLY A 164 -10.57 -10.37 -6.73
C GLY A 164 -10.35 -11.30 -5.54
N PHE A 165 -9.67 -12.44 -5.75
CA PHE A 165 -9.28 -13.35 -4.67
C PHE A 165 -8.20 -12.72 -3.78
N LEU A 166 -7.12 -12.22 -4.37
CA LEU A 166 -6.01 -11.60 -3.65
C LEU A 166 -6.48 -10.38 -2.85
N TRP A 167 -7.30 -9.53 -3.47
CA TRP A 167 -7.92 -8.35 -2.86
C TRP A 167 -8.72 -8.70 -1.60
N ASP A 168 -9.50 -9.78 -1.61
CA ASP A 168 -10.21 -10.24 -0.41
C ASP A 168 -9.24 -10.77 0.67
N ARG A 169 -8.26 -11.59 0.26
CA ARG A 169 -7.34 -12.26 1.19
C ARG A 169 -6.35 -11.30 1.84
N THR A 170 -5.85 -10.28 1.14
CA THR A 170 -5.00 -9.24 1.73
C THR A 170 -5.76 -8.41 2.76
N ARG A 171 -7.05 -8.12 2.54
CA ARG A 171 -7.92 -7.49 3.55
C ARG A 171 -8.11 -8.38 4.77
N ALA A 172 -8.30 -9.68 4.58
CA ALA A 172 -8.39 -10.63 5.69
C ALA A 172 -7.08 -10.70 6.50
N ILE A 173 -5.93 -10.64 5.84
CA ILE A 173 -4.60 -10.56 6.48
C ILE A 173 -4.49 -9.29 7.34
N ARG A 174 -4.84 -8.13 6.78
CA ARG A 174 -4.83 -6.85 7.51
C ARG A 174 -5.75 -6.85 8.72
N ARG A 175 -6.95 -7.43 8.56
CA ARG A 175 -7.92 -7.55 9.65
C ARG A 175 -7.38 -8.40 10.79
N ASP A 176 -6.67 -9.49 10.51
CA ASP A 176 -6.13 -10.35 11.56
C ASP A 176 -5.16 -9.59 12.49
N PHE A 177 -4.36 -8.65 11.96
CA PHE A 177 -3.49 -7.80 12.79
C PHE A 177 -4.25 -6.93 13.80
N THR A 178 -5.50 -6.55 13.52
CA THR A 178 -6.31 -5.73 14.45
C THR A 178 -6.62 -6.42 15.77
N PHE A 179 -6.56 -7.76 15.80
CA PHE A 179 -6.83 -8.52 17.01
C PHE A 179 -5.63 -8.58 17.96
N PHE A 180 -4.43 -8.19 17.52
CA PHE A 180 -3.23 -8.25 18.34
C PHE A 180 -3.20 -7.07 19.32
N SER A 181 -3.49 -7.31 20.60
CA SER A 181 -3.63 -6.24 21.60
C SER A 181 -2.28 -5.73 22.13
N SER A 182 -1.24 -6.57 22.14
CA SER A 182 0.11 -6.25 22.63
C SER A 182 1.16 -6.92 21.75
N PRO A 183 1.40 -6.38 20.54
CA PRO A 183 2.39 -6.92 19.61
C PRO A 183 3.81 -6.69 20.13
N THR A 184 4.68 -7.67 19.94
CA THR A 184 6.12 -7.55 20.19
C THR A 184 6.80 -6.73 19.09
N ALA A 185 8.07 -6.33 19.29
CA ALA A 185 8.82 -5.64 18.25
C ALA A 185 8.97 -6.47 16.95
N ASP A 186 9.08 -7.79 17.06
CA ASP A 186 9.11 -8.70 15.90
C ASP A 186 7.76 -8.79 15.19
N ASP A 187 6.66 -8.79 15.96
CA ASP A 187 5.31 -8.73 15.41
C ASP A 187 5.08 -7.43 14.63
N LEU A 188 5.54 -6.29 15.17
CA LEU A 188 5.42 -4.98 14.51
C LEU A 188 6.24 -4.91 13.22
N LYS A 189 7.48 -5.44 13.22
CA LYS A 189 8.30 -5.54 11.99
C LYS A 189 7.67 -6.45 10.95
N THR A 190 7.11 -7.59 11.37
CA THR A 190 6.38 -8.49 10.49
C THR A 190 5.13 -7.83 9.91
N GLN A 191 4.41 -7.06 10.73
CA GLN A 191 3.24 -6.30 10.29
C GLN A 191 3.63 -5.22 9.29
N ALA A 192 4.75 -4.52 9.50
CA ALA A 192 5.27 -3.53 8.57
C ALA A 192 5.54 -4.19 7.21
N TYR A 193 6.36 -5.25 7.17
CA TYR A 193 6.64 -6.02 5.96
C TYR A 193 5.35 -6.43 5.21
N VAL A 194 4.37 -6.97 5.94
CA VAL A 194 3.12 -7.43 5.31
C VAL A 194 2.33 -6.26 4.72
N LEU A 195 2.19 -5.16 5.47
CA LEU A 195 1.43 -4.01 5.00
C LEU A 195 2.13 -3.28 3.85
N GLU A 196 3.45 -3.19 3.87
CA GLU A 196 4.29 -2.62 2.81
C GLU A 196 4.05 -3.37 1.48
N ASN A 197 4.14 -4.69 1.51
CA ASN A 197 3.88 -5.56 0.36
C ASN A 197 2.43 -5.48 -0.12
N ILE A 198 1.46 -5.38 0.78
CA ILE A 198 0.04 -5.21 0.39
C ILE A 198 -0.18 -3.86 -0.31
N ALA A 199 0.45 -2.77 0.15
CA ALA A 199 0.36 -1.48 -0.53
C ALA A 199 1.02 -1.51 -1.92
N ARG A 200 2.19 -2.16 -2.06
CA ARG A 200 2.84 -2.35 -3.36
C ARG A 200 2.01 -3.24 -4.30
N PHE A 201 1.38 -4.30 -3.79
CA PHE A 201 0.43 -5.11 -4.55
C PHE A 201 -0.72 -4.26 -5.10
N HIS A 202 -1.38 -3.47 -4.24
CA HIS A 202 -2.54 -2.68 -4.65
C HIS A 202 -2.20 -1.62 -5.71
N VAL A 203 -1.09 -0.88 -5.53
CA VAL A 203 -0.70 0.15 -6.52
C VAL A 203 -0.23 -0.47 -7.84
N THR A 204 0.42 -1.64 -7.80
CA THR A 204 0.83 -2.38 -9.00
C THR A 204 -0.37 -2.98 -9.73
N ALA A 205 -1.34 -3.52 -8.98
CA ALA A 205 -2.57 -4.04 -9.55
C ALA A 205 -3.40 -2.94 -10.21
N LEU A 206 -3.49 -1.76 -9.57
CA LEU A 206 -4.13 -0.58 -10.14
C LEU A 206 -3.49 -0.19 -11.48
N HIS A 207 -2.15 -0.11 -11.53
CA HIS A 207 -1.42 0.20 -12.77
C HIS A 207 -1.77 -0.79 -13.89
N LEU A 208 -1.54 -2.09 -13.66
CA LEU A 208 -1.65 -3.12 -14.69
C LEU A 208 -3.09 -3.40 -15.13
N LEU A 209 -4.06 -3.35 -14.22
CA LEU A 209 -5.47 -3.61 -14.54
C LEU A 209 -6.17 -2.40 -15.15
N SER A 210 -5.59 -1.21 -15.06
CA SER A 210 -6.04 -0.04 -15.83
C SER A 210 -5.60 -0.05 -17.29
N GLN A 211 -4.76 -1.02 -17.71
CA GLN A 211 -4.44 -1.19 -19.13
C GLN A 211 -5.69 -1.64 -19.91
N PRO A 212 -5.98 -1.05 -21.09
CA PRO A 212 -7.13 -1.45 -21.91
C PRO A 212 -7.15 -2.95 -22.19
N GLY A 213 -8.26 -3.61 -21.84
CA GLY A 213 -8.46 -5.05 -22.08
C GLY A 213 -7.79 -6.00 -21.06
N LYS A 214 -7.12 -5.48 -20.02
CA LYS A 214 -6.50 -6.31 -18.96
C LYS A 214 -7.32 -6.40 -17.67
N ALA A 215 -8.26 -5.50 -17.44
CA ALA A 215 -9.15 -5.56 -16.26
C ALA A 215 -9.96 -6.87 -16.25
N GLY A 216 -9.96 -7.58 -15.12
CA GLY A 216 -10.89 -8.67 -14.87
C GLY A 216 -12.33 -8.16 -14.70
N GLU A 217 -13.33 -9.04 -14.86
CA GLU A 217 -14.75 -8.66 -14.77
C GLU A 217 -15.13 -8.00 -13.42
N ASP A 218 -14.47 -8.41 -12.34
CA ASP A 218 -14.74 -7.95 -10.98
C ASP A 218 -13.87 -6.74 -10.53
N PHE A 219 -12.99 -6.22 -11.40
CA PHE A 219 -12.09 -5.12 -11.03
C PHE A 219 -12.82 -3.79 -10.93
N VAL A 220 -12.73 -3.14 -9.76
CA VAL A 220 -13.29 -1.81 -9.51
C VAL A 220 -12.20 -0.88 -8.99
N GLU A 221 -11.75 0.04 -9.85
CA GLU A 221 -10.69 1.02 -9.59
C GLU A 221 -10.87 1.75 -8.24
N GLN A 222 -12.08 2.25 -7.96
CA GLN A 222 -12.37 2.98 -6.73
C GLN A 222 -12.17 2.12 -5.47
N GLN A 223 -12.49 0.83 -5.54
CA GLN A 223 -12.29 -0.09 -4.43
C GLN A 223 -10.79 -0.38 -4.22
N GLU A 224 -10.01 -0.43 -5.30
CA GLU A 224 -8.56 -0.61 -5.24
C GLU A 224 -7.89 0.59 -4.56
N LEU A 225 -8.22 1.81 -5.00
CA LEU A 225 -7.75 3.05 -4.39
C LEU A 225 -8.13 3.14 -2.91
N GLU A 226 -9.35 2.72 -2.54
CA GLU A 226 -9.79 2.70 -1.14
C GLU A 226 -8.96 1.72 -0.30
N GLN A 227 -8.69 0.51 -0.79
CA GLN A 227 -7.87 -0.45 -0.05
C GLN A 227 -6.41 -0.02 0.06
N LEU A 228 -5.86 0.58 -1.01
CA LEU A 228 -4.53 1.18 -1.00
C LEU A 228 -4.43 2.28 0.06
N GLY A 229 -5.37 3.23 0.08
CA GLY A 229 -5.42 4.29 1.08
C GLY A 229 -5.53 3.76 2.51
N LYS A 230 -6.38 2.75 2.73
CA LYS A 230 -6.49 2.08 4.05
C LYS A 230 -5.17 1.39 4.45
N ALA A 231 -4.47 0.76 3.51
CA ALA A 231 -3.18 0.10 3.78
C ALA A 231 -2.11 1.14 4.17
N LEU A 232 -2.00 2.23 3.42
CA LEU A 232 -1.09 3.35 3.71
C LEU A 232 -1.39 4.01 5.06
N LEU A 233 -2.67 4.22 5.39
CA LEU A 233 -3.08 4.74 6.68
C LEU A 233 -2.65 3.81 7.84
N SER A 234 -2.83 2.50 7.66
CA SER A 234 -2.42 1.50 8.63
C SER A 234 -0.90 1.48 8.82
N LEU A 235 -0.13 1.66 7.74
CA LEU A 235 1.33 1.77 7.77
C LEU A 235 1.80 3.02 8.51
N ARG A 236 1.19 4.17 8.22
CA ARG A 236 1.51 5.43 8.93
C ARG A 236 1.35 5.27 10.44
N ASP A 237 0.19 4.76 10.86
CA ASP A 237 -0.11 4.56 12.29
C ASP A 237 0.86 3.55 12.92
N LEU A 238 1.18 2.47 12.20
CA LEU A 238 2.18 1.48 12.64
C LEU A 238 3.58 2.08 12.80
N TYR A 239 4.04 2.92 11.86
CA TYR A 239 5.34 3.56 11.96
C TYR A 239 5.40 4.56 13.11
N ASP A 240 4.32 5.28 13.38
CA ASP A 240 4.24 6.18 14.53
C ASP A 240 4.34 5.38 15.85
N ASP A 241 3.69 4.21 15.94
CA ASP A 241 3.80 3.29 17.07
C ASP A 241 5.20 2.69 17.22
N CYS A 242 5.85 2.31 16.10
CA CYS A 242 7.23 1.83 16.09
C CYS A 242 8.18 2.92 16.58
N ASN A 243 8.03 4.15 16.09
CA ASN A 243 8.83 5.29 16.51
C ASN A 243 8.68 5.61 18.00
N ALA A 244 7.46 5.55 18.53
CA ALA A 244 7.19 5.75 19.96
C ALA A 244 7.88 4.69 20.83
N GLN A 245 8.08 3.48 20.29
CA GLN A 245 8.78 2.37 20.95
C GLN A 245 10.28 2.30 20.63
N GLY A 246 10.80 3.24 19.83
CA GLY A 246 12.20 3.23 19.39
C GLY A 246 12.56 2.09 18.43
N ILE A 247 11.57 1.52 17.75
CA ILE A 247 11.75 0.46 16.75
C ILE A 247 11.98 1.12 15.39
N THR A 248 13.09 0.79 14.74
CA THR A 248 13.39 1.24 13.38
C THR A 248 12.75 0.32 12.34
N CYS A 249 12.09 0.94 11.35
CA CYS A 249 11.55 0.29 10.16
C CYS A 249 12.35 0.77 8.94
N GLU A 250 12.95 -0.16 8.18
CA GLU A 250 13.89 0.17 7.10
C GLU A 250 13.23 0.93 5.94
N ASN A 251 12.00 0.55 5.57
CA ASN A 251 11.26 1.14 4.44
C ASN A 251 10.36 2.32 4.86
N GLU A 252 10.51 2.84 6.08
CA GLU A 252 9.59 3.87 6.60
C GLU A 252 9.57 5.14 5.72
N ALA A 253 10.74 5.58 5.26
CA ALA A 253 10.86 6.78 4.43
C ALA A 253 10.14 6.63 3.08
N GLU A 254 10.30 5.46 2.44
CA GLU A 254 9.64 5.10 1.19
C GLU A 254 8.10 5.19 1.32
N PHE A 255 7.53 4.53 2.33
CA PHE A 255 6.07 4.50 2.48
C PHE A 255 5.49 5.80 3.02
N ARG A 256 6.27 6.59 3.78
CA ARG A 256 5.89 7.97 4.10
C ARG A 256 5.84 8.85 2.85
N ALA A 257 6.77 8.67 1.91
CA ALA A 257 6.74 9.34 0.62
C ALA A 257 5.51 8.95 -0.22
N TYR A 258 5.16 7.65 -0.25
CA TYR A 258 3.93 7.17 -0.90
C TYR A 258 2.66 7.73 -0.25
N TYR A 259 2.60 7.77 1.08
CA TYR A 259 1.50 8.37 1.82
C TYR A 259 1.34 9.85 1.43
N LEU A 260 2.44 10.59 1.39
CA LEU A 260 2.43 12.00 1.02
C LEU A 260 1.90 12.21 -0.41
N LEU A 261 2.40 11.43 -1.37
CA LEU A 261 2.02 11.52 -2.77
C LEU A 261 0.56 11.13 -2.97
N PHE A 262 0.11 10.01 -2.39
CA PHE A 262 -1.28 9.55 -2.50
C PHE A 262 -2.30 10.59 -2.01
N HIS A 263 -1.92 11.41 -1.01
CA HIS A 263 -2.72 12.49 -0.43
C HIS A 263 -2.40 13.88 -1.02
N ALA A 264 -1.80 13.98 -2.21
CA ALA A 264 -1.34 15.25 -2.80
C ALA A 264 -2.41 16.35 -2.94
N HIS A 265 -3.69 15.99 -3.07
CA HIS A 265 -4.77 16.95 -3.26
C HIS A 265 -5.30 17.57 -1.95
N ASP A 266 -4.86 17.04 -0.81
CA ASP A 266 -5.21 17.55 0.50
C ASP A 266 -4.29 18.74 0.83
N SER A 267 -4.82 19.96 0.75
CA SER A 267 -4.03 21.21 0.77
C SER A 267 -3.21 21.47 2.02
N ASN A 268 -3.49 20.79 3.14
CA ASN A 268 -2.79 20.95 4.41
C ASN A 268 -1.88 19.75 4.74
N THR A 269 -1.75 18.77 3.85
CA THR A 269 -1.07 17.51 4.17
C THR A 269 0.41 17.70 4.46
N ILE A 270 1.16 18.44 3.63
CA ILE A 270 2.59 18.70 3.89
C ILE A 270 2.78 19.40 5.23
N GLU A 271 2.05 20.49 5.49
CA GLU A 271 2.19 21.27 6.73
C GLU A 271 1.83 20.44 7.97
N MET A 272 0.75 19.66 7.90
CA MET A 272 0.34 18.75 8.98
C MET A 272 1.43 17.70 9.25
N LEU A 273 1.95 17.06 8.21
CA LEU A 273 2.94 15.97 8.35
C LEU A 273 4.31 16.50 8.79
N GLN A 274 4.69 17.71 8.39
CA GLN A 274 5.92 18.38 8.88
C GLN A 274 5.91 18.58 10.39
N ARG A 275 4.74 18.79 10.98
CA ARG A 275 4.58 18.92 12.44
C ARG A 275 4.59 17.56 13.15
N GLN A 276 4.17 16.49 12.48
CA GLN A 276 4.04 15.15 13.05
C GLN A 276 5.30 14.30 12.91
N TRP A 277 6.00 14.39 11.77
CA TRP A 277 7.14 13.54 11.46
C TRP A 277 8.47 14.13 11.92
N LYS A 278 9.42 13.25 12.22
CA LYS A 278 10.76 13.66 12.67
C LYS A 278 11.49 14.48 11.58
N PRO A 279 12.28 15.50 11.94
CA PRO A 279 12.96 16.37 10.97
C PRO A 279 13.91 15.67 9.98
N HIS A 280 14.51 14.54 10.35
CA HIS A 280 15.43 13.80 9.48
C HIS A 280 14.75 13.28 8.21
N PHE A 281 13.45 12.96 8.27
CA PHE A 281 12.68 12.55 7.10
C PHE A 281 12.66 13.63 6.01
N TRP A 282 12.57 14.90 6.40
CA TRP A 282 12.51 16.02 5.47
C TRP A 282 13.87 16.47 4.96
N ARG A 283 14.93 16.24 5.74
CA ARG A 283 16.30 16.66 5.38
C ARG A 283 17.04 15.60 4.58
N ASP A 284 16.93 14.34 5.02
CA ASP A 284 17.89 13.31 4.68
C ASP A 284 17.33 12.26 3.70
N SER A 285 16.01 12.20 3.49
CA SER A 285 15.37 11.23 2.59
C SER A 285 15.12 11.78 1.20
N ASP A 286 15.71 11.12 0.19
CA ASP A 286 15.47 11.41 -1.22
C ASP A 286 14.05 11.00 -1.67
N ASP A 287 13.49 9.92 -1.12
CA ASP A 287 12.12 9.50 -1.40
C ASP A 287 11.11 10.59 -1.04
N ILE A 288 11.24 11.15 0.16
CA ILE A 288 10.36 12.21 0.65
C ILE A 288 10.56 13.49 -0.16
N ARG A 289 11.81 13.86 -0.48
CA ARG A 289 12.10 15.03 -1.32
C ARG A 289 11.49 14.90 -2.71
N THR A 290 11.55 13.70 -3.29
CA THR A 290 10.93 13.38 -4.58
C THR A 290 9.41 13.50 -4.50
N ALA A 291 8.78 12.89 -3.49
CA ALA A 291 7.34 12.99 -3.30
C ALA A 291 6.86 14.43 -3.06
N VAL A 292 7.58 15.22 -2.27
CA VAL A 292 7.30 16.67 -2.10
C VAL A 292 7.35 17.39 -3.45
N SER A 293 8.39 17.14 -4.25
CA SER A 293 8.54 17.77 -5.57
C SER A 293 7.39 17.40 -6.53
N LEU A 294 6.91 16.16 -6.47
CA LEU A 294 5.73 15.71 -7.22
C LEU A 294 4.46 16.41 -6.73
N VAL A 295 4.22 16.48 -5.42
CA VAL A 295 3.06 17.15 -4.83
C VAL A 295 3.05 18.64 -5.18
N GLU A 296 4.17 19.33 -5.06
CA GLU A 296 4.31 20.75 -5.42
C GLU A 296 4.05 20.99 -6.91
N ALA A 297 4.48 20.07 -7.79
CA ALA A 297 4.23 20.16 -9.23
C ALA A 297 2.75 19.93 -9.61
N LEU A 298 1.94 19.29 -8.75
CA LEU A 298 0.49 19.12 -8.93
C LEU A 298 -0.32 20.37 -8.52
N GLN A 299 0.26 21.25 -7.70
CA GLN A 299 -0.44 22.44 -7.21
C GLN A 299 -0.82 23.36 -8.37
N ASN A 300 -2.03 23.91 -8.30
CA ASN A 300 -2.52 24.86 -9.27
C ASN A 300 -3.49 25.88 -8.64
N THR A 301 -3.68 27.02 -9.30
CA THR A 301 -4.54 28.10 -8.79
C THR A 301 -6.01 27.96 -9.22
N ALA A 302 -6.38 26.88 -9.90
CA ALA A 302 -7.70 26.70 -10.49
C ALA A 302 -8.58 25.73 -9.69
N ASP A 303 -7.98 24.72 -9.09
CA ASP A 303 -8.67 23.71 -8.32
C ASP A 303 -8.84 24.17 -6.88
N PHE A 304 -10.03 23.95 -6.33
CA PHE A 304 -10.40 24.40 -4.99
C PHE A 304 -10.16 23.26 -4.01
N HIS A 305 -9.46 23.55 -2.91
CA HIS A 305 -9.08 22.56 -1.90
C HIS A 305 -9.61 22.95 -0.51
N GLY A 306 -9.91 21.95 0.32
CA GLY A 306 -10.18 22.12 1.76
C GLY A 306 -11.61 21.76 2.20
N PRO A 307 -11.78 21.17 3.41
CA PRO A 307 -13.06 20.62 3.87
C PRO A 307 -14.07 21.66 4.38
N LEU A 308 -13.64 22.87 4.73
CA LEU A 308 -14.48 23.89 5.39
C LEU A 308 -14.73 25.13 4.53
N LYS A 309 -13.74 25.56 3.75
CA LYS A 309 -13.87 26.60 2.71
C LYS A 309 -12.93 26.23 1.58
N ALA A 310 -13.49 25.73 0.50
CA ALA A 310 -12.73 25.38 -0.68
C ALA A 310 -12.09 26.68 -1.22
N ALA A 311 -10.75 26.71 -1.30
CA ALA A 311 -10.01 27.83 -1.87
C ALA A 311 -8.90 27.29 -2.76
N PRO A 312 -8.61 27.96 -3.89
CA PRO A 312 -7.44 27.62 -4.68
C PRO A 312 -6.16 28.04 -3.94
N PHE A 313 -5.04 27.45 -4.34
CA PHE A 313 -3.73 27.96 -3.92
C PHE A 313 -3.57 29.42 -4.37
N LEU A 314 -3.09 30.30 -3.47
CA LEU A 314 -2.90 31.72 -3.76
C LEU A 314 -1.84 31.95 -4.83
N ALA A 315 -0.82 31.11 -4.84
CA ALA A 315 0.22 31.05 -5.86
C ALA A 315 0.60 29.59 -6.09
N ALA A 316 0.73 29.20 -7.35
CA ALA A 316 1.22 27.88 -7.74
C ALA A 316 2.07 28.01 -9.00
N SER A 317 3.11 27.19 -9.11
CA SER A 317 4.03 27.19 -10.24
C SER A 317 3.40 26.59 -11.51
N ASN A 318 2.31 25.83 -11.39
CA ASN A 318 1.69 25.06 -12.49
C ASN A 318 2.75 24.26 -13.27
N ALA A 319 3.69 23.65 -12.54
CA ALA A 319 4.89 23.02 -13.11
C ALA A 319 4.61 21.61 -13.66
N PHE A 320 3.58 21.47 -14.49
CA PHE A 320 3.10 20.18 -14.99
C PHE A 320 4.16 19.39 -15.75
N HIS A 321 5.02 20.07 -16.52
CA HIS A 321 6.16 19.43 -17.20
C HIS A 321 7.20 18.88 -16.22
N SER A 322 7.42 19.58 -15.09
CA SER A 322 8.33 19.11 -14.06
C SER A 322 7.82 17.82 -13.42
N TYR A 323 6.49 17.65 -13.26
CA TYR A 323 5.91 16.41 -12.75
C TYR A 323 6.32 15.21 -13.59
N PHE A 324 6.05 15.25 -14.91
CA PHE A 324 6.44 14.17 -15.81
C PHE A 324 7.95 13.96 -15.85
N ARG A 325 8.74 15.04 -15.85
CA ARG A 325 10.21 14.93 -15.83
C ARG A 325 10.73 14.25 -14.56
N ILE A 326 10.13 14.51 -13.40
CA ILE A 326 10.48 13.82 -12.15
C ILE A 326 10.13 12.34 -12.27
N VAL A 327 8.92 12.01 -12.75
CA VAL A 327 8.52 10.61 -12.94
C VAL A 327 9.45 9.90 -13.92
N GLU A 328 9.89 10.55 -14.99
CA GLU A 328 10.83 9.97 -15.97
C GLU A 328 12.23 9.69 -15.40
N ASP A 329 12.61 10.33 -14.30
CA ASP A 329 13.96 10.19 -13.76
C ASP A 329 14.28 8.71 -13.42
N PRO A 330 15.43 8.17 -13.87
CA PRO A 330 15.83 6.79 -13.60
C PRO A 330 15.93 6.43 -12.11
N SER A 331 16.15 7.42 -11.23
CA SER A 331 16.22 7.20 -9.79
C SER A 331 14.84 6.92 -9.17
N VAL A 332 13.77 7.41 -9.80
CA VAL A 332 12.39 7.21 -9.32
C VAL A 332 12.00 5.74 -9.51
N SER A 333 11.63 5.11 -8.40
CA SER A 333 11.25 3.70 -8.39
C SER A 333 9.98 3.45 -9.18
N TYR A 334 9.83 2.22 -9.68
CA TYR A 334 8.61 1.76 -10.34
C TYR A 334 7.38 1.98 -9.44
N THR A 335 7.46 1.61 -8.16
CA THR A 335 6.37 1.81 -7.20
C THR A 335 6.02 3.30 -7.02
N MET A 336 7.02 4.19 -6.88
CA MET A 336 6.79 5.63 -6.80
C MET A 336 6.10 6.16 -8.08
N ALA A 337 6.51 5.66 -9.24
CA ALA A 337 5.89 6.01 -10.52
C ALA A 337 4.43 5.53 -10.60
N CYS A 338 4.11 4.33 -10.09
CA CYS A 338 2.72 3.87 -9.99
C CYS A 338 1.88 4.77 -9.06
N PHE A 339 2.44 5.25 -7.94
CA PHE A 339 1.75 6.24 -7.10
C PHE A 339 1.56 7.58 -7.80
N ALA A 340 2.56 8.03 -8.57
CA ALA A 340 2.47 9.26 -9.34
C ALA A 340 1.40 9.17 -10.45
N GLU A 341 1.20 7.98 -11.02
CA GLU A 341 0.20 7.70 -12.05
C GLU A 341 -1.24 7.96 -11.57
N CYS A 342 -1.52 7.77 -10.26
CA CYS A 342 -2.82 8.05 -9.65
C CYS A 342 -3.31 9.50 -9.89
N HIS A 343 -2.39 10.43 -10.19
CA HIS A 343 -2.69 11.83 -10.43
C HIS A 343 -2.65 12.23 -11.91
N PHE A 344 -2.25 11.33 -12.82
CA PHE A 344 -2.15 11.62 -14.26
C PHE A 344 -3.45 12.14 -14.85
N PRO A 345 -4.64 11.58 -14.56
CA PRO A 345 -5.88 12.06 -15.18
C PRO A 345 -6.19 13.51 -14.80
N GLN A 346 -6.05 13.86 -13.52
CA GLN A 346 -6.28 15.21 -13.00
C GLN A 346 -5.24 16.19 -13.54
N LEU A 347 -3.96 15.77 -13.55
CA LEU A 347 -2.85 16.55 -14.10
C LEU A 347 -3.07 16.86 -15.59
N ARG A 348 -3.39 15.85 -16.40
CA ARG A 348 -3.67 15.98 -17.84
C ARG A 348 -4.86 16.91 -18.09
N ARG A 349 -5.91 16.85 -17.26
CA ARG A 349 -7.03 17.82 -17.33
C ARG A 349 -6.58 19.24 -17.03
N SER A 350 -5.73 19.45 -16.03
CA SER A 350 -5.17 20.77 -15.70
C SER A 350 -4.29 21.33 -16.81
N ILE A 351 -3.48 20.48 -17.45
CA ILE A 351 -2.70 20.82 -18.65
C ILE A 351 -3.64 21.22 -19.79
N LEU A 352 -4.67 20.41 -20.08
CA LEU A 352 -5.62 20.69 -21.16
C LEU A 352 -6.35 22.02 -20.94
N ARG A 353 -6.73 22.32 -19.70
CA ARG A 353 -7.31 23.61 -19.30
C ARG A 353 -6.33 24.77 -19.55
N ALA A 354 -5.05 24.60 -19.18
CA ALA A 354 -4.02 25.61 -19.40
C ALA A 354 -3.78 25.85 -20.90
N VAL A 355 -3.67 24.79 -21.70
CA VAL A 355 -3.51 24.87 -23.17
C VAL A 355 -4.71 25.60 -23.79
N LYS A 356 -5.94 25.22 -23.44
CA LYS A 356 -7.14 25.90 -23.95
C LYS A 356 -7.13 27.39 -23.60
N ARG A 357 -6.80 27.73 -22.35
CA ARG A 357 -6.74 29.12 -21.89
C ARG A 357 -5.67 29.95 -22.62
N ALA A 358 -4.52 29.35 -22.91
CA ALA A 358 -3.40 30.03 -23.57
C ALA A 358 -3.61 30.19 -25.08
N MET A 359 -4.24 29.20 -25.72
CA MET A 359 -4.28 29.09 -27.18
C MET A 359 -5.63 29.48 -27.81
N ALA A 360 -6.75 29.46 -27.06
CA ALA A 360 -8.05 29.82 -27.61
C ALA A 360 -8.14 31.33 -27.88
N ARG A 361 -8.63 31.72 -29.07
CA ARG A 361 -8.88 33.13 -29.39
C ARG A 361 -10.27 33.58 -28.90
N PRO A 362 -10.46 34.88 -28.61
CA PRO A 362 -11.73 35.38 -28.10
C PRO A 362 -12.92 35.31 -29.06
N LYS A 363 -12.68 35.38 -30.39
CA LYS A 363 -13.75 35.51 -31.40
C LYS A 363 -13.88 34.30 -32.31
N ASP A 364 -12.76 33.76 -32.81
CA ASP A 364 -12.75 32.70 -33.81
C ASP A 364 -12.07 31.42 -33.30
N PRO A 365 -12.60 30.23 -33.64
CA PRO A 365 -11.94 28.98 -33.32
C PRO A 365 -10.59 28.89 -34.03
N THR A 366 -9.54 28.47 -33.31
CA THR A 366 -8.20 28.28 -33.87
C THR A 366 -7.90 26.81 -34.05
N ASN A 367 -7.23 26.49 -35.17
CA ASN A 367 -6.79 25.14 -35.52
C ASN A 367 -5.25 25.07 -35.62
N ASP A 368 -4.55 25.90 -34.83
CA ASP A 368 -3.09 26.10 -34.93
C ASP A 368 -2.29 25.00 -34.18
N LEU A 369 -2.97 24.20 -33.33
CA LEU A 369 -2.33 23.15 -32.53
C LEU A 369 -2.72 21.77 -33.05
N THR A 370 -1.74 20.94 -33.39
CA THR A 370 -1.94 19.55 -33.81
C THR A 370 -2.09 18.60 -32.62
N ALA A 371 -2.71 17.45 -32.83
CA ALA A 371 -2.81 16.37 -31.86
C ALA A 371 -1.43 15.90 -31.36
N ALA A 372 -0.46 15.79 -32.26
CA ALA A 372 0.93 15.47 -31.90
C ALA A 372 1.55 16.53 -30.97
N SER A 373 1.28 17.81 -31.22
CA SER A 373 1.77 18.90 -30.36
C SER A 373 1.07 18.89 -29.01
N LEU A 374 -0.24 18.62 -28.96
CA LEU A 374 -0.97 18.42 -27.70
C LEU A 374 -0.36 17.28 -26.88
N ASN A 375 -0.04 16.15 -27.51
CA ASN A 375 0.50 15.00 -26.79
C ASN A 375 1.90 15.26 -26.20
N LYS A 376 2.69 16.20 -26.74
CA LYS A 376 3.94 16.64 -26.09
C LYS A 376 3.69 17.25 -24.70
N PHE A 377 2.51 17.83 -24.47
CA PHE A 377 2.10 18.33 -23.16
C PHE A 377 1.46 17.25 -22.29
N LEU A 378 0.55 16.44 -22.87
CA LEU A 378 -0.23 15.46 -22.11
C LEU A 378 0.52 14.16 -21.78
N ARG A 379 1.58 13.85 -22.54
CA ARG A 379 2.46 12.69 -22.35
C ARG A 379 1.67 11.36 -22.26
N PHE A 380 0.73 11.15 -23.17
CA PHE A 380 0.14 9.81 -23.39
C PHE A 380 1.09 8.94 -24.21
N ASP A 381 0.90 7.62 -24.12
CA ASP A 381 1.72 6.66 -24.87
C ASP A 381 1.41 6.75 -26.37
N THR A 382 0.13 7.00 -26.71
CA THR A 382 -0.31 7.20 -28.09
C THR A 382 -0.96 8.56 -28.30
N ILE A 383 -0.86 9.08 -29.53
CA ILE A 383 -1.54 10.33 -29.91
C ILE A 383 -3.06 10.14 -29.92
N GLN A 384 -3.53 8.91 -30.18
CA GLN A 384 -4.95 8.59 -30.15
C GLN A 384 -5.54 8.74 -28.74
N GLU A 385 -4.85 8.29 -27.70
CA GLU A 385 -5.27 8.53 -26.31
C GLU A 385 -5.40 10.02 -25.99
N ALA A 386 -4.47 10.86 -26.47
CA ALA A 386 -4.54 12.31 -26.30
C ALA A 386 -5.77 12.92 -26.99
N ILE A 387 -6.10 12.43 -28.19
CA ILE A 387 -7.30 12.82 -28.94
C ILE A 387 -8.56 12.41 -28.18
N ASP A 388 -8.64 11.16 -27.72
CA ASP A 388 -9.81 10.63 -27.02
C ASP A 388 -10.04 11.33 -25.68
N PHE A 389 -8.96 11.64 -24.95
CA PHE A 389 -9.02 12.43 -23.72
C PHE A 389 -9.51 13.87 -23.98
N ALA A 390 -9.00 14.52 -25.03
CA ALA A 390 -9.45 15.86 -25.39
C ALA A 390 -10.94 15.88 -25.81
N LYS A 391 -11.39 14.88 -26.60
CA LYS A 391 -12.80 14.69 -26.97
C LYS A 391 -13.70 14.45 -25.77
N LEU A 392 -13.25 13.64 -24.81
CA LEU A 392 -13.94 13.40 -23.54
C LEU A 392 -14.18 14.72 -22.78
N HIS A 393 -13.26 15.68 -22.89
CA HIS A 393 -13.38 17.04 -22.34
C HIS A 393 -14.14 18.05 -23.24
N GLY A 394 -14.70 17.59 -24.36
CA GLY A 394 -15.49 18.41 -25.29
C GLY A 394 -14.66 19.21 -26.30
N ILE A 395 -13.40 18.82 -26.55
CA ILE A 395 -12.57 19.43 -27.59
C ILE A 395 -12.65 18.58 -28.85
N GLU A 396 -13.06 19.21 -29.95
CA GLU A 396 -13.15 18.56 -31.25
C GLU A 396 -11.85 18.69 -32.06
N PHE A 397 -11.73 17.84 -33.08
CA PHE A 397 -10.57 17.81 -33.97
C PHE A 397 -11.04 17.91 -35.43
N VAL A 398 -10.29 18.66 -36.23
CA VAL A 398 -10.50 18.79 -37.67
C VAL A 398 -9.32 18.12 -38.40
N PRO A 399 -9.57 17.29 -39.42
CA PRO A 399 -8.51 16.71 -40.24
C PRO A 399 -7.64 17.79 -40.88
N ASP A 400 -6.34 17.55 -40.99
CA ASP A 400 -5.48 18.47 -41.72
C ASP A 400 -5.80 18.46 -43.23
N LYS A 401 -5.62 19.61 -43.87
CA LYS A 401 -5.88 19.79 -45.30
C LYS A 401 -4.86 19.03 -46.17
N GLN A 402 -3.64 18.80 -45.67
CA GLN A 402 -2.57 18.16 -46.43
C GLN A 402 -2.52 16.65 -46.18
N ALA A 403 -2.83 16.19 -44.96
CA ALA A 403 -2.93 14.77 -44.63
C ALA A 403 -4.22 14.43 -43.86
N PRO A 404 -5.39 14.35 -44.53
CA PRO A 404 -6.69 14.17 -43.87
C PRO A 404 -6.86 12.80 -43.18
N MET A 405 -6.03 11.81 -43.54
CA MET A 405 -6.07 10.46 -42.97
C MET A 405 -5.06 10.24 -41.82
N ASP A 406 -4.21 11.24 -41.49
CA ASP A 406 -3.20 11.12 -40.43
C ASP A 406 -3.74 11.68 -39.10
N PRO A 407 -3.95 10.84 -38.06
CA PRO A 407 -4.38 11.29 -36.73
C PRO A 407 -3.42 12.32 -36.12
N ASN A 408 -2.13 12.26 -36.47
CA ASN A 408 -1.10 13.10 -35.86
C ASN A 408 -1.21 14.57 -36.26
N GLN A 409 -1.72 14.81 -37.47
CA GLN A 409 -1.87 16.14 -38.04
C GLN A 409 -3.24 16.75 -37.75
N GLN A 410 -4.16 15.99 -37.14
CA GLN A 410 -5.46 16.54 -36.75
C GLN A 410 -5.30 17.77 -35.85
N CYS A 411 -5.97 18.85 -36.19
CA CYS A 411 -5.89 20.10 -35.46
C CYS A 411 -7.02 20.22 -34.44
N LEU A 412 -6.69 20.68 -33.23
CA LEU A 412 -7.66 20.94 -32.18
C LEU A 412 -8.52 22.14 -32.54
N VAL A 413 -9.82 22.05 -32.29
CA VAL A 413 -10.75 23.18 -32.37
C VAL A 413 -10.89 23.78 -30.99
N LEU A 414 -10.20 24.89 -30.75
CA LEU A 414 -10.25 25.58 -29.45
C LEU A 414 -11.23 26.75 -29.49
N ASN A 415 -12.25 26.69 -28.64
CA ASN A 415 -13.23 27.76 -28.45
C ASN A 415 -13.22 28.23 -26.98
N ASN A 416 -13.10 29.54 -26.76
CA ASN A 416 -13.09 30.13 -25.43
C ASN A 416 -14.49 30.35 -24.82
N LYS A 417 -15.56 30.16 -25.61
CA LYS A 417 -16.94 30.43 -25.17
C LYS A 417 -17.49 29.36 -24.22
N GLU A 418 -17.04 28.11 -24.34
CA GLU A 418 -17.52 27.00 -23.52
C GLU A 418 -16.45 26.57 -22.52
N PRO A 419 -16.80 26.25 -21.26
CA PRO A 419 -15.86 25.65 -20.32
C PRO A 419 -15.42 24.25 -20.77
N LEU A 420 -14.33 23.72 -20.21
CA LEU A 420 -14.03 22.28 -20.39
C LEU A 420 -15.14 21.46 -19.73
N ARG A 421 -15.49 20.32 -20.34
CA ARG A 421 -16.33 19.34 -19.65
C ARG A 421 -15.57 18.71 -18.50
N HIS A 422 -16.27 18.34 -17.44
CA HIS A 422 -15.71 17.73 -16.23
C HIS A 422 -16.24 16.30 -16.03
N PRO A 423 -15.93 15.35 -16.93
CA PRO A 423 -16.30 13.96 -16.77
C PRO A 423 -15.59 13.32 -15.57
N ARG A 424 -16.15 12.21 -15.09
CA ARG A 424 -15.44 11.33 -14.16
C ARG A 424 -14.21 10.77 -14.89
N LEU A 425 -13.08 10.86 -14.21
CA LEU A 425 -11.80 10.39 -14.72
C LEU A 425 -11.52 9.02 -14.13
N HIS A 426 -10.94 8.15 -14.97
CA HIS A 426 -10.46 6.84 -14.59
C HIS A 426 -8.93 6.86 -14.57
N HIS A 427 -8.34 5.95 -13.81
CA HIS A 427 -6.90 5.71 -13.77
C HIS A 427 -6.39 5.35 -15.16
N GLN A 428 -5.20 5.85 -15.50
CA GLN A 428 -4.65 5.77 -16.86
C GLN A 428 -3.28 5.12 -16.83
N PHE A 429 -3.19 3.90 -17.35
CA PHE A 429 -1.93 3.20 -17.57
C PHE A 429 -0.98 4.02 -18.45
N SER A 430 0.30 4.01 -18.12
CA SER A 430 1.38 4.52 -18.97
C SER A 430 2.54 3.54 -19.11
N GLN A 431 2.75 3.07 -20.33
CA GLN A 431 3.90 2.27 -20.72
C GLN A 431 5.20 3.08 -20.59
N VAL A 432 5.21 4.29 -21.15
CA VAL A 432 6.44 5.07 -21.32
C VAL A 432 6.98 5.59 -19.99
N LEU A 433 6.09 6.09 -19.12
CA LEU A 433 6.47 6.76 -17.87
C LEU A 433 6.58 5.81 -16.68
N VAL A 434 5.82 4.70 -16.67
CA VAL A 434 5.67 3.84 -15.50
C VAL A 434 6.12 2.41 -15.81
N GLU A 435 5.46 1.69 -16.73
CA GLU A 435 5.73 0.25 -16.94
C GLU A 435 7.17 -0.01 -17.39
N ASN A 436 7.78 0.85 -18.20
CA ASN A 436 9.18 0.70 -18.62
C ASN A 436 10.17 0.63 -17.45
N LYS A 437 9.85 1.25 -16.30
CA LYS A 437 10.69 1.20 -15.08
C LYS A 437 10.71 -0.18 -14.45
N ARG A 438 9.65 -0.97 -14.66
CA ARG A 438 9.57 -2.36 -14.21
C ARG A 438 10.61 -3.25 -14.89
N ARG A 439 10.96 -2.93 -16.13
CA ARG A 439 11.84 -3.75 -16.98
C ARG A 439 11.27 -5.18 -17.10
N ASN A 440 12.12 -6.20 -16.98
CA ASN A 440 11.71 -7.60 -17.07
C ASN A 440 11.48 -8.24 -15.68
N ARG A 441 11.08 -7.45 -14.67
CA ARG A 441 10.92 -7.93 -13.29
C ARG A 441 9.54 -8.55 -13.07
N PRO A 442 9.45 -9.78 -12.53
CA PRO A 442 8.16 -10.42 -12.28
C PRO A 442 7.42 -9.74 -11.13
N LEU A 443 6.10 -9.97 -11.01
CA LEU A 443 5.27 -9.34 -9.98
C LEU A 443 5.78 -9.54 -8.54
N PRO A 444 6.27 -10.73 -8.14
CA PRO A 444 6.85 -10.90 -6.81
C PRO A 444 8.03 -9.95 -6.53
N ASP A 445 8.90 -9.73 -7.51
CA ASP A 445 10.08 -8.87 -7.33
C ASP A 445 9.68 -7.42 -7.06
N VAL A 446 8.72 -6.88 -7.82
CA VAL A 446 8.26 -5.47 -7.70
C VAL A 446 7.38 -5.24 -6.47
N ILE A 447 6.77 -6.31 -5.94
CA ILE A 447 5.97 -6.25 -4.71
C ILE A 447 6.90 -6.33 -3.50
N HIS A 448 7.92 -7.21 -3.51
CA HIS A 448 8.82 -7.38 -2.38
C HIS A 448 9.89 -6.29 -2.26
N LYS A 449 10.29 -5.67 -3.37
CA LYS A 449 11.46 -4.78 -3.41
C LYS A 449 11.17 -3.49 -4.16
N THR A 450 11.81 -2.42 -3.71
CA THR A 450 11.87 -1.15 -4.45
C THR A 450 12.83 -1.30 -5.61
N ILE A 451 12.35 -1.03 -6.82
CA ILE A 451 13.13 -1.18 -8.06
C ILE A 451 13.20 0.17 -8.76
N SER A 452 14.41 0.62 -9.04
CA SER A 452 14.72 1.80 -9.84
C SER A 452 15.60 1.40 -11.03
N GLU A 453 15.67 2.25 -12.05
CA GLU A 453 16.44 1.95 -13.25
C GLU A 453 17.95 1.93 -13.00
N ASP A 454 18.43 2.80 -12.11
CA ASP A 454 19.86 2.89 -11.77
C ASP A 454 20.35 1.74 -10.88
N SER A 455 19.43 0.96 -10.31
CA SER A 455 19.74 -0.21 -9.50
C SER A 455 20.18 -1.38 -10.38
N THR A 456 21.34 -1.29 -11.01
CA THR A 456 22.02 -2.43 -11.67
C THR A 456 22.39 -3.47 -10.62
N THR A 457 21.46 -4.37 -10.31
CA THR A 457 21.77 -5.65 -9.68
C THR A 457 22.19 -6.61 -10.78
N SER A 458 23.47 -6.93 -10.79
CA SER A 458 24.08 -8.05 -11.53
C SER A 458 23.38 -9.35 -11.16
N PHE A 459 22.49 -9.83 -12.02
CA PHE A 459 21.93 -11.18 -11.94
C PHE A 459 22.88 -12.14 -12.65
N GLU A 460 23.66 -12.89 -11.87
CA GLU A 460 24.22 -14.16 -12.33
C GLU A 460 23.05 -15.12 -12.58
N SER A 461 22.96 -15.60 -13.82
CA SER A 461 22.00 -16.63 -14.22
C SER A 461 22.49 -17.99 -13.71
N GLY A 462 22.00 -18.42 -12.55
CA GLY A 462 22.25 -19.75 -12.00
C GLY A 462 21.22 -20.77 -12.46
N SER A 463 21.38 -21.29 -13.68
CA SER A 463 20.87 -22.62 -14.05
C SER A 463 21.82 -23.67 -13.47
N GLY A 464 21.34 -24.58 -12.61
CA GLY A 464 22.22 -25.62 -12.04
C GLY A 464 21.57 -26.58 -11.06
N SER A 465 21.25 -27.76 -11.59
CA SER A 465 20.84 -29.03 -10.96
C SER A 465 21.45 -29.39 -9.60
N PHE A 466 20.66 -30.16 -8.83
CA PHE A 466 21.05 -30.94 -7.65
C PHE A 466 22.14 -31.99 -7.96
N SER A 467 23.20 -32.09 -7.14
CA SER A 467 23.84 -33.39 -6.78
C SER A 467 24.68 -33.30 -5.49
N MET A 468 24.78 -34.42 -4.79
CA MET A 468 25.38 -34.63 -3.46
C MET A 468 26.87 -35.01 -3.49
N GLN A 469 27.58 -34.70 -2.37
CA GLN A 469 28.84 -35.28 -1.83
C GLN A 469 30.10 -35.08 -2.73
N ASP A 470 31.34 -34.88 -2.27
CA ASP A 470 32.07 -35.34 -1.08
C ASP A 470 33.35 -34.46 -0.87
N GLU A 471 33.99 -34.66 0.27
CA GLU A 471 35.24 -34.15 0.87
C GLU A 471 36.37 -33.48 0.04
N GLY A 472 37.01 -32.47 0.68
CA GLY A 472 38.43 -32.50 1.05
C GLY A 472 39.52 -32.05 0.05
N SER A 473 40.21 -30.93 0.37
CA SER A 473 41.66 -30.64 0.18
C SER A 473 41.87 -29.14 -0.10
N LEU A 474 42.39 -28.35 0.85
CA LEU A 474 43.82 -28.03 1.06
C LEU A 474 44.52 -27.53 -0.22
N PHE A 475 44.80 -26.22 -0.32
CA PHE A 475 46.09 -25.61 -0.72
C PHE A 475 45.98 -24.07 -0.79
N VAL A 476 46.86 -23.39 -0.05
CA VAL A 476 47.30 -21.99 -0.20
C VAL A 476 48.75 -22.10 -0.72
N PRO A 477 49.19 -21.35 -1.75
CA PRO A 477 49.88 -20.05 -1.54
C PRO A 477 49.62 -19.06 -2.70
N ASP A 478 49.97 -17.77 -2.69
CA ASP A 478 51.21 -17.16 -2.24
C ASP A 478 51.09 -15.63 -2.05
N THR A 479 52.07 -15.09 -1.34
CA THR A 479 52.10 -13.72 -0.79
C THR A 479 53.18 -12.87 -1.48
N LYS A 480 53.00 -11.52 -1.43
CA LYS A 480 54.00 -10.41 -1.38
C LYS A 480 54.19 -9.56 -2.65
N PRO A 481 54.74 -8.33 -2.55
CA PRO A 481 54.92 -7.45 -1.38
C PRO A 481 54.43 -5.99 -1.61
N GLY A 482 54.21 -5.25 -0.53
CA GLY A 482 54.01 -3.80 -0.55
C GLY A 482 55.29 -2.96 -0.35
N ILE A 483 55.05 -1.63 -0.27
CA ILE A 483 55.74 -0.53 0.46
C ILE A 483 56.26 0.58 -0.49
N PRO A 484 56.33 1.91 -0.13
CA PRO A 484 55.80 2.67 1.03
C PRO A 484 54.96 3.93 0.66
N ALA A 485 54.37 4.53 1.70
CA ALA A 485 53.75 5.86 1.72
C ALA A 485 54.71 6.99 2.20
N GLU A 486 54.20 8.23 2.08
CA GLU A 486 54.58 9.54 2.70
C GLU A 486 55.61 10.46 2.00
N PRO A 487 55.60 11.81 2.24
CA PRO A 487 54.74 12.63 3.12
C PRO A 487 54.15 13.93 2.51
N GLN A 488 53.17 14.53 3.21
CA GLN A 488 52.64 15.89 2.97
C GLN A 488 53.53 17.01 3.57
N PRO A 489 53.46 18.25 3.04
CA PRO A 489 53.77 19.48 3.76
C PRO A 489 52.56 20.45 3.89
N PRO A 490 52.66 21.53 4.71
CA PRO A 490 51.64 21.87 5.70
C PRO A 490 50.69 23.06 5.37
N LYS A 491 49.72 23.20 6.28
CA LYS A 491 48.68 24.23 6.43
C LYS A 491 49.19 25.68 6.31
N THR A 492 48.38 26.54 5.67
CA THR A 492 48.36 27.98 5.95
C THR A 492 46.92 28.47 6.14
N GLN A 493 46.70 29.14 7.26
CA GLN A 493 45.48 29.84 7.64
C GLN A 493 45.43 31.19 6.92
N THR A 494 44.28 31.59 6.39
CA THR A 494 43.93 33.01 6.27
C THR A 494 42.44 33.17 6.53
N ALA A 495 42.16 33.82 7.65
CA ALA A 495 40.88 34.40 8.00
C ALA A 495 40.53 35.52 7.00
N THR A 496 39.26 35.61 6.62
CA THR A 496 38.68 36.89 6.19
C THR A 496 37.33 37.06 6.85
N THR A 497 37.23 38.15 7.58
CA THR A 497 36.12 38.57 8.43
C THR A 497 35.30 39.64 7.71
N LEU A 498 34.04 39.80 8.17
CA LEU A 498 33.13 40.97 8.09
C LEU A 498 31.95 40.87 7.09
N PRO A 499 30.80 41.50 7.39
CA PRO A 499 30.18 41.67 8.71
C PRO A 499 28.66 41.40 8.73
N ALA A 500 28.14 41.17 9.94
CA ALA A 500 26.74 41.26 10.28
C ALA A 500 26.30 42.73 10.46
N PHE A 501 25.12 43.04 9.94
CA PHE A 501 24.26 44.21 10.22
C PHE A 501 22.91 43.58 10.63
N GLY A 502 22.18 43.93 11.68
CA GLY A 502 22.04 45.19 12.38
C GLY A 502 20.54 45.44 12.59
N GLN A 503 20.02 44.95 13.73
CA GLN A 503 18.92 45.49 14.55
C GLN A 503 17.55 45.93 13.95
N THR A 504 16.51 45.26 14.46
CA THR A 504 15.25 45.76 15.07
C THR A 504 14.57 47.03 14.55
N LEU A 505 13.29 46.87 14.16
CA LEU A 505 12.24 47.85 14.43
C LEU A 505 11.07 47.19 15.16
N SER A 506 10.70 47.84 16.26
CA SER A 506 9.61 47.55 17.19
C SER A 506 8.24 47.95 16.66
N GLY A 507 7.20 47.27 17.16
CA GLY A 507 5.92 47.91 17.45
C GLY A 507 4.71 47.23 16.82
N PHE A 508 4.00 46.41 17.60
CA PHE A 508 2.60 46.66 17.97
C PHE A 508 2.20 45.60 19.00
N GLY A 509 2.00 46.07 20.23
CA GLY A 509 1.50 45.25 21.32
C GLY A 509 -0.03 45.27 21.39
N SER A 510 -0.59 44.16 21.84
CA SER A 510 -1.87 44.14 22.54
C SER A 510 -1.84 43.04 23.59
N ASN A 511 -1.97 43.49 24.84
CA ASN A 511 -2.02 42.70 26.06
C ASN A 511 -3.24 41.79 26.08
N PHE A 512 -3.07 40.55 26.57
CA PHE A 512 -4.02 39.95 27.51
C PHE A 512 -3.25 39.11 28.53
N ALA A 513 -3.34 39.54 29.78
CA ALA A 513 -2.82 38.85 30.96
C ALA A 513 -3.83 37.79 31.42
N GLY A 514 -3.32 36.66 31.91
CA GLY A 514 -4.13 35.58 32.48
C GLY A 514 -3.30 34.46 33.10
N THR A 515 -2.71 34.75 34.27
CA THR A 515 -2.41 33.83 35.39
C THR A 515 -1.86 32.41 35.14
N HIS A 516 -0.63 32.21 35.62
CA HIS A 516 -0.06 30.92 35.99
C HIS A 516 -0.90 30.18 37.05
N GLN A 517 -1.23 28.92 36.78
CA GLN A 517 -1.32 27.87 37.81
C GLN A 517 -0.79 26.57 37.21
N GLY A 518 0.30 26.06 37.79
CA GLY A 518 0.86 24.75 37.44
C GLY A 518 -0.02 23.62 37.92
N ARG A 519 -0.14 22.58 37.09
CA ARG A 519 -0.45 21.20 37.49
C ARG A 519 0.25 20.26 36.51
N ASP A 520 1.31 19.60 36.98
CA ASP A 520 1.65 18.24 36.56
C ASP A 520 0.40 17.36 36.69
N LEU A 521 0.08 16.49 35.73
CA LEU A 521 -0.77 15.28 35.86
C LEU A 521 -0.81 14.47 34.52
N PHE A 522 -0.16 13.30 34.55
CA PHE A 522 -0.40 12.00 33.88
C PHE A 522 -0.37 11.75 32.33
N PRO A 523 0.31 10.67 31.88
CA PRO A 523 0.42 10.21 30.48
C PRO A 523 -0.63 9.14 30.07
N CYS A 524 -1.89 9.24 30.51
CA CYS A 524 -2.89 8.16 30.32
C CYS A 524 -3.88 8.38 29.15
N GLN A 525 -3.98 9.60 28.60
CA GLN A 525 -4.99 9.93 27.58
C GLN A 525 -4.56 9.69 26.12
N ILE A 526 -3.27 9.38 25.88
CA ILE A 526 -2.74 9.18 24.51
C ILE A 526 -3.07 7.76 23.98
N GLN A 527 -3.22 6.77 24.87
CA GLN A 527 -3.57 5.39 24.49
C GLN A 527 -5.04 5.20 24.09
N GLU A 528 -5.96 5.95 24.70
CA GLU A 528 -7.41 5.84 24.42
C GLU A 528 -7.77 6.30 23.01
N HIS A 529 -7.12 7.35 22.50
CA HIS A 529 -7.33 7.84 21.14
C HIS A 529 -6.75 6.91 20.06
N GLN A 530 -5.68 6.18 20.35
CA GLN A 530 -5.03 5.27 19.41
C GLN A 530 -5.84 3.97 19.18
N GLN A 531 -6.46 3.38 20.21
CA GLN A 531 -7.27 2.16 20.04
C GLN A 531 -8.61 2.40 19.31
N LEU A 532 -9.26 3.53 19.56
CA LEU A 532 -10.49 3.91 18.85
C LEU A 532 -10.20 4.22 17.36
N SER A 533 -9.08 4.87 17.05
CA SER A 533 -8.63 5.10 15.66
C SER A 533 -8.30 3.78 14.92
N ARG A 534 -7.62 2.84 15.59
CA ARG A 534 -7.31 1.49 15.04
C ARG A 534 -8.56 0.70 14.64
N THR A 535 -9.66 0.87 15.39
CA THR A 535 -10.92 0.16 15.15
C THR A 535 -11.73 0.86 14.05
N LEU A 536 -11.77 2.20 14.06
CA LEU A 536 -12.53 2.98 13.08
C LEU A 536 -11.90 2.96 11.67
N SER A 537 -10.58 3.03 11.53
CA SER A 537 -9.92 3.10 10.21
C SER A 537 -9.95 1.79 9.41
N LEU A 538 -10.17 0.64 10.08
CA LEU A 538 -10.14 -0.70 9.47
C LEU A 538 -11.51 -1.36 9.34
N LEU A 539 -12.52 -0.89 10.07
CA LEU A 539 -13.86 -1.51 10.09
C LEU A 539 -14.94 -0.77 9.31
N ILE A 540 -14.72 0.44 8.76
CA ILE A 540 -15.78 1.19 8.07
C ILE A 540 -16.40 0.35 6.94
N PRO A 541 -17.66 -0.08 7.07
CA PRO A 541 -18.48 -0.60 5.99
C PRO A 541 -19.49 0.49 5.66
N VAL A 542 -19.29 1.26 4.60
CA VAL A 542 -20.30 2.26 4.24
C VAL A 542 -20.94 1.89 2.91
N HIS A 543 -22.26 1.84 3.01
CA HIS A 543 -23.26 1.68 1.97
C HIS A 543 -22.98 2.41 0.67
#